data_AF-A0A916VZA6-F1
#
_entry.id   AF-A0A916VZA6-F1
#
_cell.length_a   1.000
_cell.length_b   1.000
_cell.length_c   1.000
_cell.angle_alpha   90.00
_cell.angle_beta   90.00
_cell.angle_gamma   90.00
#
_symmetry.space_group_name_H-M   'P 1'
#
loop_
_entity.id
_entity.type
_entity.pdbx_description
1 polymer ?
#
loop_
_entity_poly.entity_id
_entity_poly.type
_entity_poly.pdbx_seq_one_letter_code
_entity_poly.pdbx_strand_id
1 'polypeptide(L)'
;MDNFLPENDPIPLVEPNSIFPEVDYWPGSTLNPETTDALIQAAWGEVRDDLADFLLAPDFATDMQTAFGSGVNLDLSRDYIEDILTGERLPKIRVLPAGDMNTALGGFDGLSDTVYLADSLFAPLTPFAP
;
A
#
# COMPACT_ATOMS: atom_id res chain seq x y z
N MET A 1 48.57 29.33 0.15
CA MET A 1 48.00 27.99 -0.01
C MET A 1 46.70 28.02 0.77
N ASP A 2 45.64 28.44 0.09
CA ASP A 2 44.30 28.55 0.67
C ASP A 2 43.73 27.16 0.84
N ASN A 3 43.50 26.77 2.09
CA ASN A 3 42.76 25.57 2.43
C ASN A 3 41.28 25.84 2.13
N PHE A 4 40.83 25.45 0.95
CA PHE A 4 39.42 25.30 0.63
C PHE A 4 38.85 24.20 1.54
N LEU A 5 38.05 24.58 2.52
CA LEU A 5 37.07 23.68 3.12
C LEU A 5 36.07 23.34 2.00
N PRO A 6 35.75 22.07 1.74
CA PRO A 6 34.63 21.77 0.86
C PRO A 6 33.37 22.31 1.53
N GLU A 7 32.66 23.15 0.78
CA GLU A 7 31.36 23.68 1.13
C GLU A 7 30.43 22.53 1.50
N ASN A 8 29.54 22.81 2.45
CA ASN A 8 28.47 21.92 2.88
C ASN A 8 27.74 21.33 1.66
N ASP A 9 28.09 20.11 1.27
CA ASP A 9 27.13 19.26 0.59
C ASP A 9 25.96 19.10 1.57
N PRO A 10 24.74 19.52 1.22
CA PRO A 10 23.58 19.20 2.05
C PRO A 10 23.58 17.68 2.17
N ILE A 11 23.67 17.17 3.41
CA ILE A 11 23.38 15.77 3.71
C ILE A 11 22.03 15.52 3.01
N PRO A 12 21.93 14.55 2.09
CA PRO A 12 20.64 14.18 1.54
C PRO A 12 19.75 13.93 2.75
N LEU A 13 18.66 14.69 2.90
CA LEU A 13 17.64 14.32 3.87
C LEU A 13 17.29 12.88 3.49
N VAL A 14 17.69 11.93 4.33
CA VAL A 14 17.07 10.60 4.31
C VAL A 14 15.64 10.92 4.67
N GLU A 15 14.78 11.05 3.64
CA GLU A 15 13.35 11.14 3.88
C GLU A 15 13.03 9.93 4.76
N PRO A 16 12.35 10.14 5.90
CA PRO A 16 11.92 9.00 6.71
C PRO A 16 11.22 8.03 5.76
N ASN A 17 11.56 6.74 5.82
CA ASN A 17 10.89 5.73 5.00
C ASN A 17 9.39 6.00 5.08
N SER A 18 8.80 6.35 3.94
CA SER A 18 7.36 6.61 3.89
C SER A 18 6.68 5.34 4.37
N ILE A 19 5.77 5.46 5.34
CA ILE A 19 4.92 4.36 5.77
C ILE A 19 3.69 4.21 4.85
N PHE A 20 3.57 5.06 3.83
CA PHE A 20 2.50 5.05 2.84
C PHE A 20 3.00 4.57 1.49
N PRO A 21 2.25 3.70 0.81
CA PRO A 21 2.60 3.18 -0.50
C PRO A 21 2.58 4.30 -1.54
N GLU A 22 3.40 4.13 -2.56
CA GLU A 22 3.33 4.97 -3.76
C GLU A 22 2.04 4.66 -4.52
N VAL A 23 1.30 5.71 -4.89
CA VAL A 23 0.05 5.61 -5.65
C VAL A 23 0.28 6.12 -7.07
N ASP A 24 -0.04 5.29 -8.05
CA ASP A 24 -0.01 5.64 -9.47
C ASP A 24 -1.41 5.53 -10.10
N TYR A 25 -1.73 6.45 -11.02
CA TYR A 25 -3.02 6.50 -11.69
C TYR A 25 -2.85 6.15 -13.16
N TRP A 26 -3.49 5.08 -13.59
CA TRP A 26 -3.43 4.67 -14.99
C TRP A 26 -4.18 5.64 -15.89
N PRO A 27 -3.68 5.92 -17.12
CA PRO A 27 -4.36 6.78 -18.07
C PRO A 27 -5.79 6.30 -18.33
N GLY A 28 -6.77 7.21 -18.21
CA GLY A 28 -8.19 6.92 -18.39
C GLY A 28 -9.00 6.92 -17.10
N SER A 29 -8.37 6.93 -15.92
CA SER A 29 -9.07 7.18 -14.65
C SER A 29 -9.63 8.60 -14.63
N THR A 30 -10.89 8.76 -14.21
CA THR A 30 -11.53 10.08 -14.09
C THR A 30 -11.41 10.70 -12.70
N LEU A 31 -10.63 10.07 -11.82
CA LEU A 31 -10.51 10.50 -10.42
C LEU A 31 -9.62 11.72 -10.26
N ASN A 32 -9.92 12.50 -9.23
CA ASN A 32 -9.02 13.55 -8.75
C ASN A 32 -7.97 12.93 -7.81
N PRO A 33 -6.67 12.96 -8.15
CA PRO A 33 -5.61 12.41 -7.30
C PRO A 33 -5.59 13.01 -5.90
N GLU A 34 -5.78 14.32 -5.75
CA GLU A 34 -5.71 14.98 -4.43
C GLU A 34 -6.75 14.41 -3.44
N THR A 35 -7.97 14.16 -3.92
CA THR A 35 -9.04 13.59 -3.09
C THR A 35 -8.86 12.08 -2.90
N THR A 36 -8.42 11.38 -3.96
CA THR A 36 -8.33 9.93 -3.96
C THR A 36 -7.13 9.44 -3.16
N ASP A 37 -5.99 10.13 -3.24
CA ASP A 37 -4.80 9.85 -2.44
C ASP A 37 -5.10 9.96 -0.95
N ALA A 38 -5.85 10.98 -0.53
CA ALA A 38 -6.26 11.12 0.86
C ALA A 38 -7.13 9.94 1.34
N LEU A 39 -8.03 9.44 0.50
CA LEU A 39 -8.85 8.26 0.80
C LEU A 39 -8.02 6.98 0.86
N ILE A 40 -7.09 6.79 -0.09
CA ILE A 40 -6.19 5.63 -0.11
C ILE A 40 -5.26 5.66 1.10
N GLN A 41 -4.71 6.82 1.47
CA GLN A 41 -3.86 6.96 2.66
C GLN A 41 -4.63 6.68 3.95
N ALA A 42 -5.88 7.12 4.06
CA ALA A 42 -6.73 6.80 5.21
C ALA A 42 -7.00 5.29 5.31
N ALA A 43 -7.40 4.66 4.21
CA ALA A 43 -7.63 3.22 4.15
C ALA A 43 -6.35 2.42 4.41
N TRP A 44 -5.20 2.89 3.94
CA TRP A 44 -3.90 2.28 4.23
C TRP A 44 -3.54 2.38 5.72
N GLY A 45 -3.91 3.48 6.37
CA GLY A 45 -3.81 3.61 7.83
C GLY A 45 -4.57 2.49 8.55
N GLU A 46 -5.83 2.26 8.17
CA GLU A 46 -6.65 1.17 8.71
C GLU A 46 -6.02 -0.21 8.45
N VAL A 47 -5.52 -0.47 7.23
CA VAL A 47 -4.82 -1.72 6.91
C VAL A 47 -3.60 -1.92 7.81
N ARG A 48 -2.81 -0.88 8.10
CA ARG A 48 -1.66 -0.98 8.99
C ARG A 48 -2.07 -1.28 10.42
N ASP A 49 -3.13 -0.64 10.90
CA ASP A 49 -3.66 -0.90 12.25
C ASP A 49 -4.16 -2.35 12.36
N ASP A 50 -4.92 -2.83 11.36
CA ASP A 50 -5.40 -4.21 11.30
C ASP A 50 -4.26 -5.23 11.24
N LEU A 51 -3.19 -4.94 10.48
CA LEU A 51 -2.01 -5.80 10.39
C LEU A 51 -1.22 -5.84 11.70
N ALA A 52 -1.10 -4.71 12.40
CA ALA A 52 -0.47 -4.65 13.71
C ALA A 52 -1.27 -5.45 14.75
N ASP A 53 -2.59 -5.31 14.75
CA ASP A 53 -3.48 -6.08 15.62
C ASP A 53 -3.43 -7.58 15.29
N PHE A 54 -3.40 -7.94 14.01
CA PHE A 54 -3.27 -9.32 13.56
C PHE A 54 -1.98 -9.98 14.03
N LEU A 55 -0.84 -9.26 14.00
CA LEU A 55 0.43 -9.77 14.53
C LEU A 55 0.41 -10.05 16.03
N LEU A 56 -0.31 -9.21 16.79
CA LEU A 56 -0.43 -9.33 18.24
C LEU A 56 -1.50 -10.34 18.68
N ALA A 57 -2.35 -10.79 17.75
CA ALA A 57 -3.43 -11.70 18.04
C ALA A 57 -2.88 -13.07 18.52
N PRO A 58 -3.46 -13.64 19.60
CA PRO A 58 -3.05 -14.96 20.09
C PRO A 58 -3.28 -16.07 19.06
N ASP A 59 -4.22 -15.85 18.12
CA ASP A 59 -4.62 -16.80 17.10
C ASP A 59 -3.85 -16.64 15.76
N PHE A 60 -2.88 -15.70 15.67
CA PHE A 60 -2.10 -15.43 14.45
C PHE A 60 -1.62 -16.70 13.73
N ALA A 61 -0.99 -17.63 14.48
CA ALA A 61 -0.46 -18.86 13.91
C ALA A 61 -1.56 -19.77 13.34
N THR A 62 -2.68 -19.87 14.04
CA THR A 62 -3.83 -20.68 13.62
C THR A 62 -4.48 -20.07 12.38
N ASP A 63 -4.64 -18.75 12.33
CA ASP A 63 -5.25 -18.04 11.21
C ASP A 63 -4.37 -18.13 9.97
N MET A 64 -3.06 -17.95 10.11
CA MET A 64 -2.09 -18.14 9.02
C MET A 64 -2.12 -19.57 8.46
N GLN A 65 -2.16 -20.58 9.33
CA GLN A 65 -2.25 -21.97 8.90
C GLN A 65 -3.60 -22.30 8.26
N THR A 66 -4.68 -21.63 8.68
CA THR A 66 -6.01 -21.80 8.09
C THR A 66 -6.08 -21.20 6.70
N ALA A 67 -5.53 -20.00 6.51
CA ALA A 67 -5.55 -19.29 5.24
C ALA A 67 -4.56 -19.88 4.21
N PHE A 68 -3.35 -20.21 4.64
CA PHE A 68 -2.23 -20.58 3.76
C PHE A 68 -1.82 -22.05 3.86
N GLY A 69 -2.45 -22.83 4.75
CA GLY A 69 -2.15 -24.23 5.00
C GLY A 69 -1.02 -24.45 6.00
N SER A 70 -0.86 -25.70 6.44
CA SER A 70 0.12 -26.08 7.47
C SER A 70 1.59 -25.91 7.07
N GLY A 71 1.87 -25.67 5.78
CA GLY A 71 3.22 -25.43 5.25
C GLY A 71 3.67 -23.96 5.32
N VAL A 72 2.82 -23.07 5.83
CA VAL A 72 3.13 -21.64 5.95
C VAL A 72 4.35 -21.42 6.86
N ASN A 73 5.27 -20.57 6.43
CA ASN A 73 6.39 -20.13 7.25
C ASN A 73 5.94 -18.94 8.11
N LEU A 74 5.66 -19.20 9.38
CA LEU A 74 5.13 -18.19 10.31
C LEU A 74 6.14 -17.09 10.61
N ASP A 75 7.42 -17.41 10.72
CA ASP A 75 8.45 -16.41 11.01
C ASP A 75 8.60 -15.46 9.82
N LEU A 76 8.69 -15.99 8.59
CA LEU A 76 8.73 -15.18 7.38
C LEU A 76 7.46 -14.32 7.20
N SER A 77 6.31 -14.84 7.61
CA SER A 77 5.05 -14.09 7.54
C SER A 77 5.04 -12.92 8.52
N ARG A 78 5.60 -13.08 9.72
CA ARG A 78 5.77 -11.96 10.65
C ARG A 78 6.72 -10.92 10.09
N ASP A 79 7.88 -11.36 9.61
CA ASP A 79 8.89 -10.45 9.02
C ASP A 79 8.25 -9.60 7.91
N TYR A 80 7.46 -10.20 7.02
CA TYR A 80 6.78 -9.42 5.96
C TYR A 80 5.74 -8.44 6.47
N ILE A 81 4.95 -8.80 7.50
CA ILE A 81 4.00 -7.84 8.06
C ILE A 81 4.75 -6.73 8.78
N GLU A 82 5.81 -7.04 9.52
CA GLU A 82 6.66 -6.04 10.17
C GLU A 82 7.30 -5.09 9.14
N ASP A 83 7.82 -5.60 8.02
CA ASP A 83 8.36 -4.80 6.92
C ASP A 83 7.30 -3.85 6.32
N ILE A 84 6.05 -4.30 6.21
CA ILE A 84 4.93 -3.45 5.75
C ILE A 84 4.65 -2.35 6.78
N LEU A 85 4.64 -2.68 8.07
CA LEU A 85 4.36 -1.73 9.15
C LEU A 85 5.44 -0.66 9.29
N THR A 86 6.71 -1.01 9.04
CA THR A 86 7.86 -0.10 9.10
C THR A 86 8.09 0.68 7.80
N GLY A 87 7.38 0.31 6.72
CA GLY A 87 7.55 0.91 5.40
C GLY A 87 8.75 0.37 4.61
N GLU A 88 9.42 -0.67 5.11
CA GLU A 88 10.56 -1.32 4.44
C GLU A 88 10.12 -2.09 3.18
N ARG A 89 8.92 -2.68 3.20
CA ARG A 89 8.38 -3.43 2.07
C ARG A 89 6.93 -3.08 1.75
N LEU A 90 6.75 -1.88 1.23
CA LEU A 90 5.43 -1.40 0.82
C LEU A 90 5.06 -1.93 -0.58
N PRO A 91 3.80 -2.35 -0.78
CA PRO A 91 3.29 -2.58 -2.12
C PRO A 91 3.18 -1.25 -2.87
N LYS A 92 3.15 -1.32 -4.19
CA LYS A 92 2.69 -0.21 -5.02
C LYS A 92 1.18 -0.24 -5.13
N ILE A 93 0.54 0.91 -5.18
CA ILE A 93 -0.89 1.01 -5.49
C ILE A 93 -1.05 1.59 -6.89
N ARG A 94 -1.77 0.89 -7.76
CA ARG A 94 -2.17 1.38 -9.07
C ARG A 94 -3.68 1.47 -9.18
N VAL A 95 -4.18 2.66 -9.47
CA VAL A 95 -5.59 2.88 -9.76
C VAL A 95 -5.85 2.72 -11.26
N LEU A 96 -6.80 1.87 -11.62
CA LEU A 96 -7.16 1.54 -13.00
C LEU A 96 -8.62 1.96 -13.29
N PRO A 97 -8.94 2.31 -14.55
CA PRO A 97 -10.33 2.40 -14.99
C PRO A 97 -11.07 1.09 -14.71
N ALA A 98 -12.28 1.15 -14.16
CA ALA A 98 -13.07 -0.05 -13.85
C ALA A 98 -13.30 -0.96 -15.07
N GLY A 99 -13.37 -0.38 -16.28
CA GLY A 99 -13.48 -1.12 -17.53
C GLY A 99 -12.28 -2.03 -17.83
N ASP A 100 -11.09 -1.69 -17.31
CA ASP A 100 -9.85 -2.45 -17.50
C ASP A 100 -9.68 -3.56 -16.45
N MET A 101 -10.47 -3.55 -15.38
CA MET A 101 -10.37 -4.54 -14.29
C MET A 101 -11.30 -5.76 -14.46
N ASN A 102 -11.98 -5.90 -15.60
CA ASN A 102 -12.86 -7.03 -15.91
C ASN A 102 -13.82 -7.37 -14.76
N THR A 103 -14.52 -6.36 -14.24
CA THR A 103 -15.44 -6.41 -13.07
C THR A 103 -14.82 -6.58 -11.69
N ALA A 104 -13.51 -6.83 -11.59
CA ALA A 104 -12.82 -6.83 -10.30
C ALA A 104 -12.73 -5.39 -9.75
N LEU A 105 -12.96 -5.25 -8.45
CA LEU A 105 -12.79 -3.96 -7.76
C LEU A 105 -11.35 -3.76 -7.27
N GLY A 106 -10.62 -4.86 -7.06
CA GLY A 106 -9.23 -4.83 -6.67
C GLY A 106 -8.54 -6.14 -6.98
N GLY A 107 -7.22 -6.12 -6.90
CA GLY A 107 -6.38 -7.30 -7.10
C GLY A 107 -4.97 -7.06 -6.59
N PHE A 108 -4.23 -8.15 -6.40
CA PHE A 108 -2.82 -8.09 -6.03
C PHE A 108 -2.01 -8.93 -7.02
N ASP A 109 -0.97 -8.32 -7.60
CA ASP A 109 0.03 -9.02 -8.39
C ASP A 109 1.30 -9.22 -7.56
N GLY A 110 1.50 -10.45 -7.10
CA GLY A 110 2.67 -10.84 -6.32
C GLY A 110 3.97 -10.93 -7.10
N LEU A 111 3.98 -10.75 -8.43
CA LEU A 111 5.22 -10.63 -9.21
C LEU A 111 5.77 -9.20 -9.19
N SER A 112 4.88 -8.21 -9.17
CA SER A 112 5.24 -6.78 -9.18
C SER A 112 5.01 -6.08 -7.85
N ASP A 113 4.56 -6.81 -6.82
CA ASP A 113 4.13 -6.30 -5.52
C ASP A 113 3.16 -5.10 -5.67
N THR A 114 2.22 -5.21 -6.62
CA THR A 114 1.29 -4.13 -6.96
C THR A 114 -0.14 -4.50 -6.59
N VAL A 115 -0.77 -3.64 -5.79
CA VAL A 115 -2.21 -3.63 -5.52
C VAL A 115 -2.89 -2.79 -6.59
N TYR A 116 -3.81 -3.40 -7.31
CA TYR A 116 -4.66 -2.74 -8.29
C TYR A 116 -6.01 -2.38 -7.66
N LEU A 117 -6.46 -1.15 -7.84
CA LEU A 117 -7.75 -0.66 -7.36
C LEU A 117 -8.56 -0.09 -8.53
N ALA A 118 -9.83 -0.48 -8.65
CA ALA A 118 -10.71 0.07 -9.67
C ALA A 118 -11.14 1.49 -9.27
N ASP A 119 -11.13 2.42 -10.22
CA ASP A 119 -11.54 3.80 -9.98
C ASP A 119 -13.01 3.93 -9.52
N SER A 120 -13.85 2.96 -9.89
CA SER A 120 -15.24 2.85 -9.42
C SER A 120 -15.38 2.68 -7.91
N LEU A 121 -14.33 2.29 -7.18
CA LEU A 121 -14.33 2.28 -5.71
C LEU A 121 -14.44 3.68 -5.11
N PHE A 122 -13.99 4.69 -5.85
CA PHE A 122 -13.85 6.06 -5.36
C PHE A 122 -14.83 7.04 -6.01
N ALA A 123 -15.52 6.62 -7.08
CA ALA A 123 -16.59 7.40 -7.66
C ALA A 123 -17.71 7.57 -6.62
N PRO A 124 -18.28 8.77 -6.43
CA PRO A 124 -19.45 8.92 -5.58
C PRO A 124 -20.54 7.98 -6.12
N LEU A 125 -21.21 7.25 -5.22
CA LEU A 125 -22.50 6.61 -5.52
C LEU A 125 -23.34 7.69 -6.21
N THR A 126 -23.48 7.60 -7.52
CA THR A 126 -24.26 8.59 -8.25
C THR A 126 -25.67 8.54 -7.64
N PRO A 127 -26.23 9.65 -7.14
CA PRO A 127 -27.63 9.64 -6.77
C PRO A 127 -28.40 9.25 -8.03
N PHE A 128 -29.26 8.23 -7.90
CA PHE A 128 -30.18 7.82 -8.97
C PHE A 128 -30.74 9.06 -9.65
N ALA A 129 -30.56 9.14 -10.97
CA ALA A 129 -31.24 10.16 -11.77
C ALA A 129 -32.77 9.99 -11.61
N PRO A 130 -33.54 11.09 -11.55
CA PRO A 130 -34.98 11.08 -11.26
C PRO A 130 -35.82 10.32 -12.29
#